data_AF-A0A947C062-F1
#
_entry.id   AF-A0A947C062-F1
#
_cell.length_a   1.000
_cell.length_b   1.000
_cell.length_c   1.000
_cell.angle_alpha   90.00
_cell.angle_beta   90.00
_cell.angle_gamma   90.00
#
_symmetry.space_group_name_H-M   'P 1'
#
loop_
_entity.id
_entity.type
_entity.pdbx_description
1 polymer ?
#
loop_
_entity_poly.entity_id
_entity_poly.type
_entity_poly.pdbx_seq_one_letter_code
_entity_poly.pdbx_strand_id
1 'polypeptide(L)'
;MAHFFKSGNVLRKKDAHGLIDLKTFLPKKWSNNTKVEYDIWYSFNDNKIHGYVYTDLLTQFIYLRVASEKLATEAMGKAAQSEVTKEGERLFAEIAKNCEDKYRLRPSRNAYDFVIFLAGSNILGKVTDWGKIDNAVSQGAKLKCHPLTSAPAYQHLVHKYGDAVIEKKISGHQLLEEAAIVGCCDNSEMGLAALSKGKTVYRFGKADEWCTYSAIYRALDVKGQLSQKRLKAILSNKCSGLIPANVGKPHDRVMQFFYQYEGYEHVAPKNFGDRVQQARIANH
;
A
#
# COMPACT_ATOMS: atom_id res chain seq x y z
N MET A 1 4.23 -6.72 15.98
CA MET A 1 4.08 -7.96 15.18
C MET A 1 4.68 -7.70 13.80
N ALA A 2 5.56 -8.56 13.30
CA ALA A 2 6.21 -8.40 11.99
C ALA A 2 5.59 -9.37 10.98
N HIS A 3 5.22 -8.89 9.79
CA HIS A 3 4.69 -9.71 8.70
C HIS A 3 5.59 -9.62 7.47
N PHE A 4 5.83 -10.77 6.83
CA PHE A 4 6.64 -10.90 5.61
C PHE A 4 5.75 -11.23 4.42
N PHE A 5 5.91 -10.52 3.30
CA PHE A 5 5.23 -10.85 2.05
C PHE A 5 6.11 -11.80 1.22
N LYS A 6 5.72 -13.08 1.14
CA LYS A 6 6.30 -14.01 0.14
C LYS A 6 5.57 -13.84 -1.18
N SER A 7 6.28 -13.47 -2.24
CA SER A 7 5.79 -13.61 -3.60
C SER A 7 5.83 -15.08 -3.99
N GLY A 8 4.68 -15.74 -4.11
CA GLY A 8 4.57 -17.05 -4.76
C GLY A 8 4.93 -16.98 -6.25
N ASN A 9 5.00 -18.14 -6.91
CA ASN A 9 5.47 -18.42 -8.29
C ASN A 9 4.77 -17.68 -9.45
N VAL A 10 4.50 -16.38 -9.35
CA VAL A 10 3.93 -15.55 -10.41
C VAL A 10 4.97 -14.52 -10.83
N LEU A 11 5.39 -14.59 -12.10
CA LEU A 11 6.39 -13.71 -12.69
C LEU A 11 5.94 -12.25 -12.60
N ARG A 12 6.72 -11.43 -11.87
CA ARG A 12 6.56 -9.97 -11.77
C ARG A 12 6.98 -9.35 -13.11
N LYS A 13 6.30 -8.27 -13.55
CA LYS A 13 6.80 -7.49 -14.71
C LYS A 13 8.19 -6.90 -14.39
N LYS A 14 9.04 -6.74 -15.41
CA LYS A 14 10.37 -6.08 -15.30
C LYS A 14 10.22 -4.66 -14.72
N ASP A 15 11.25 -4.14 -14.05
CA ASP A 15 11.24 -2.75 -13.54
C ASP A 15 11.06 -1.77 -14.70
N ALA A 16 9.83 -1.27 -14.84
CA ALA A 16 9.45 -0.43 -15.98
C ALA A 16 9.70 1.06 -15.71
N HIS A 17 9.95 1.45 -14.46
CA HIS A 17 9.92 2.86 -14.06
C HIS A 17 11.16 3.34 -13.29
N GLY A 18 12.18 2.50 -13.11
CA GLY A 18 13.46 2.89 -12.47
C GLY A 18 13.43 2.83 -10.94
N LEU A 19 12.55 2.00 -10.37
CA LEU A 19 12.51 1.81 -8.92
C LEU A 19 13.76 1.11 -8.38
N ILE A 20 14.44 0.29 -9.18
CA ILE A 20 15.71 -0.35 -8.81
C ILE A 20 16.77 0.72 -8.53
N ASP A 21 16.90 1.71 -9.42
CA ASP A 21 17.89 2.78 -9.27
C ASP A 21 17.57 3.65 -8.06
N LEU A 22 16.29 3.99 -7.85
CA LEU A 22 15.86 4.79 -6.69
C LEU A 22 16.24 4.11 -5.35
N LYS A 23 16.17 2.76 -5.28
CA LYS A 23 16.53 2.01 -4.08
C LYS A 23 18.01 2.13 -3.71
N THR A 24 18.88 2.43 -4.67
CA THR A 24 20.32 2.59 -4.40
C THR A 24 20.63 3.80 -3.50
N PHE A 25 19.72 4.79 -3.46
CA PHE A 25 19.84 5.96 -2.60
C PHE A 25 19.31 5.74 -1.18
N LEU A 26 18.62 4.63 -0.90
CA LEU A 26 18.13 4.33 0.44
C LEU A 26 19.29 3.84 1.31
N PRO A 27 19.59 4.50 2.44
CA PRO A 27 20.63 4.02 3.34
C PRO A 27 20.15 2.71 3.98
N LYS A 28 21.05 1.76 4.24
CA LYS A 28 20.70 0.51 4.94
C LYS A 28 20.33 0.74 6.41
N LYS A 29 20.84 1.83 6.98
CA LYS A 29 20.70 2.21 8.38
C LYS A 29 20.69 3.73 8.50
N TRP A 30 20.08 4.23 9.56
CA TRP A 30 20.03 5.65 9.90
C TRP A 30 20.58 5.88 11.32
N SER A 31 20.17 6.98 11.96
CA SER A 31 20.56 7.39 13.30
C SER A 31 20.44 6.26 14.33
N ASN A 32 21.40 6.21 15.25
CA ASN A 32 21.57 5.14 16.25
C ASN A 32 21.41 3.71 15.69
N ASN A 33 21.94 3.46 14.48
CA ASN A 33 21.96 2.15 13.85
C ASN A 33 20.56 1.54 13.60
N THR A 34 19.50 2.36 13.60
CA THR A 34 18.15 1.90 13.24
C THR A 34 18.12 1.46 11.79
N LYS A 35 17.46 0.34 11.51
CA LYS A 35 17.46 -0.27 10.16
C LYS A 35 16.48 0.42 9.22
N VAL A 36 16.77 0.32 7.92
CA VAL A 36 15.85 0.69 6.83
C VAL A 36 15.61 -0.57 6.00
N GLU A 37 14.38 -1.08 6.01
CA GLU A 37 14.08 -2.45 5.59
C GLU A 37 13.03 -2.51 4.48
N TYR A 38 13.30 -3.30 3.45
CA TYR A 38 12.40 -3.49 2.30
C TYR A 38 11.36 -4.57 2.57
N ASP A 39 10.10 -4.26 2.29
CA ASP A 39 8.97 -5.20 2.28
C ASP A 39 8.79 -5.99 3.59
N ILE A 40 9.21 -5.36 4.70
CA ILE A 40 8.93 -5.80 6.06
C ILE A 40 7.93 -4.83 6.65
N TRP A 41 6.89 -5.37 7.30
CA TRP A 41 5.89 -4.54 7.94
C TRP A 41 5.89 -4.78 9.46
N TYR A 42 6.37 -3.78 10.21
CA TYR A 42 6.25 -3.68 11.65
C TYR A 42 6.05 -2.22 12.06
N SER A 43 5.47 -2.02 13.25
CA SER A 43 5.35 -0.73 13.90
C SER A 43 5.38 -0.92 15.41
N PHE A 44 5.78 0.14 16.10
CA PHE A 44 5.69 0.25 17.56
C PHE A 44 4.72 1.35 17.94
N ASN A 45 4.04 1.16 19.06
CA ASN A 45 3.10 2.13 19.60
C ASN A 45 3.77 2.93 20.74
N ASP A 46 4.88 3.59 20.41
CA ASP A 46 5.58 4.52 21.28
C ASP A 46 6.05 5.75 20.48
N ASN A 47 6.66 6.72 21.19
CA ASN A 47 7.18 7.95 20.60
C ASN A 47 8.62 7.80 20.08
N LYS A 48 9.10 6.56 19.87
CA LYS A 48 10.49 6.28 19.48
C LYS A 48 10.56 5.75 18.06
N ILE A 49 11.75 5.84 17.48
CA ILE A 49 12.04 5.32 16.15
C ILE A 49 12.84 4.04 16.28
N HIS A 50 12.19 2.92 15.99
CA HIS A 50 12.82 1.60 16.01
C HIS A 50 13.40 1.19 14.66
N GLY A 51 13.06 1.93 13.61
CA GLY A 51 13.47 1.63 12.25
C GLY A 51 12.59 2.32 11.23
N TYR A 52 12.89 2.03 9.98
CA TYR A 52 12.18 2.51 8.82
C TYR A 52 11.87 1.32 7.93
N VAL A 53 10.70 1.35 7.31
CA VAL A 53 10.27 0.34 6.37
C VAL A 53 9.91 1.00 5.05
N TYR A 54 10.18 0.31 3.95
CA TYR A 54 9.80 0.79 2.64
C TYR A 54 9.30 -0.32 1.73
N THR A 55 8.43 0.05 0.79
CA THR A 55 7.90 -0.84 -0.24
C THR A 55 7.79 -0.09 -1.56
N ASP A 56 7.70 -0.85 -2.65
CA ASP A 56 7.24 -0.29 -3.92
C ASP A 56 5.75 -0.02 -3.83
N LEU A 57 5.29 1.10 -4.39
CA LEU A 57 3.90 1.53 -4.45
C LEU A 57 3.55 1.96 -5.87
N LEU A 58 2.43 1.44 -6.40
CA LEU A 58 1.82 1.77 -7.71
C LEU A 58 2.82 1.70 -8.88
N THR A 59 3.83 0.83 -8.74
CA THR A 59 4.99 0.64 -9.63
C THR A 59 5.79 1.91 -9.95
N GLN A 60 5.50 3.05 -9.31
CA GLN A 60 6.03 4.37 -9.65
C GLN A 60 6.67 5.07 -8.45
N PHE A 61 6.42 4.58 -7.23
CA PHE A 61 6.89 5.20 -6.00
C PHE A 61 7.61 4.18 -5.12
N ILE A 62 8.56 4.67 -4.34
CA ILE A 62 8.89 4.06 -3.07
C ILE A 62 8.03 4.73 -2.00
N TYR A 63 7.32 3.94 -1.21
CA TYR A 63 6.73 4.41 0.03
C TYR A 63 7.64 4.07 1.20
N LEU A 64 8.28 5.09 1.77
CA LEU A 64 9.13 5.03 2.95
C LEU A 64 8.36 5.52 4.18
N ARG A 65 8.46 4.79 5.29
CA ARG A 65 7.70 5.05 6.51
C ARG A 65 8.54 4.76 7.75
N VAL A 66 8.40 5.59 8.77
CA VAL A 66 8.93 5.30 10.11
C VAL A 66 8.15 4.16 10.78
N ALA A 67 8.85 3.27 11.48
CA ALA A 67 8.25 2.13 12.17
C ALA A 67 7.58 2.51 13.51
N SER A 68 6.85 3.63 13.54
CA SER A 68 5.98 4.07 14.64
C SER A 68 4.63 4.48 14.06
N GLU A 69 3.54 3.91 14.58
CA GLU A 69 2.19 4.19 14.07
C GLU A 69 1.81 5.65 14.29
N LYS A 70 2.18 6.19 15.46
CA LYS A 70 1.91 7.57 15.84
C LYS A 70 2.65 8.54 14.93
N LEU A 71 3.98 8.40 14.83
CA LEU A 71 4.81 9.30 14.03
C LEU A 71 4.47 9.23 12.54
N ALA A 72 4.18 8.02 12.02
CA ALA A 72 3.74 7.86 10.64
C ALA A 72 2.38 8.51 10.38
N THR A 73 1.44 8.39 11.32
CA THR A 73 0.11 9.03 11.21
C THR A 73 0.24 10.56 11.25
N GLU A 74 1.04 11.10 12.17
CA GLU A 74 1.26 12.54 12.29
C GLU A 74 1.93 13.13 11.04
N ALA A 75 3.01 12.51 10.56
CA ALA A 75 3.72 12.95 9.37
C ALA A 75 2.81 12.94 8.13
N MET A 76 2.05 11.86 7.93
CA MET A 76 1.12 11.75 6.81
C MET A 76 -0.08 12.71 6.93
N GLY A 77 -0.58 12.93 8.15
CA GLY A 77 -1.62 13.92 8.42
C GLY A 77 -1.18 15.35 8.09
N LYS A 78 0.07 15.72 8.46
CA LYS A 78 0.67 17.02 8.07
C LYS A 78 0.83 17.12 6.55
N ALA A 79 1.31 16.07 5.90
CA ALA A 79 1.44 16.02 4.44
C ALA A 79 0.09 16.19 3.72
N ALA A 80 -0.99 15.63 4.27
CA ALA A 80 -2.33 15.78 3.72
C ALA A 80 -2.92 17.19 3.84
N GLN A 81 -2.32 18.05 4.66
CA GLN A 81 -2.74 19.44 4.87
C GLN A 81 -1.86 20.45 4.12
N SER A 82 -0.77 20.02 3.48
CA SER A 82 0.09 20.94 2.74
C SER A 82 -0.55 21.46 1.47
N GLU A 83 0.04 22.52 0.91
CA GLU A 83 -0.36 23.06 -0.37
C GLU A 83 -0.18 22.03 -1.50
N VAL A 84 -1.12 22.03 -2.45
CA VAL A 84 -1.04 21.22 -3.66
C VAL A 84 -0.16 21.93 -4.67
N THR A 85 0.92 21.28 -5.09
CA THR A 85 1.85 21.82 -6.10
C THR A 85 1.56 21.24 -7.48
N LYS A 86 2.15 21.85 -8.53
CA LYS A 86 2.12 21.31 -9.89
C LYS A 86 2.71 19.89 -9.98
N GLU A 87 3.73 19.60 -9.16
CA GLU A 87 4.32 18.26 -9.08
C GLU A 87 3.30 17.25 -8.53
N GLY A 88 2.59 17.58 -7.44
CA GLY A 88 1.58 16.71 -6.86
C GLY A 88 0.39 16.44 -7.79
N GLU A 89 -0.07 17.46 -8.53
CA GLU A 89 -1.10 17.31 -9.57
C GLU A 89 -0.64 16.37 -10.70
N ARG A 90 0.59 16.57 -11.19
CA ARG A 90 1.18 15.70 -12.23
C ARG A 90 1.27 14.24 -11.74
N LEU A 91 1.79 14.01 -10.54
CA LEU A 91 1.94 12.67 -9.96
C LEU A 91 0.58 12.00 -9.75
N PHE A 92 -0.43 12.74 -9.31
CA PHE A 92 -1.79 12.25 -9.16
C PHE A 92 -2.38 11.79 -10.51
N ALA A 93 -2.19 12.59 -11.56
CA ALA A 93 -2.62 12.23 -12.92
C ALA A 93 -1.84 11.02 -13.49
N GLU A 94 -0.56 10.87 -13.14
CA GLU A 94 0.26 9.71 -13.54
C GLU A 94 -0.23 8.42 -12.89
N ILE A 95 -0.62 8.44 -11.60
CA ILE A 95 -1.25 7.27 -10.94
C ILE A 95 -2.52 6.85 -11.70
N ALA A 96 -3.35 7.82 -12.09
CA ALA A 96 -4.59 7.54 -12.81
C ALA A 96 -4.36 6.94 -14.20
N LYS A 97 -3.24 7.26 -14.86
CA LYS A 97 -2.91 6.77 -16.21
C LYS A 97 -2.15 5.45 -16.22
N ASN A 98 -1.23 5.25 -15.27
CA ASN A 98 -0.22 4.18 -15.30
C ASN A 98 -0.54 3.04 -14.32
N CYS A 99 -1.82 2.80 -14.05
CA CYS A 99 -2.25 1.71 -13.19
C CYS A 99 -2.23 0.40 -14.01
N GLU A 100 -1.20 -0.44 -13.84
CA GLU A 100 -1.10 -1.75 -14.51
C GLU A 100 -1.02 -2.93 -13.53
N ASP A 101 -1.55 -4.10 -13.92
CA ASP A 101 -1.41 -5.30 -13.11
C ASP A 101 0.07 -5.70 -12.94
N LYS A 102 0.48 -5.87 -11.68
CA LYS A 102 1.79 -6.40 -11.28
C LYS A 102 2.06 -7.81 -11.82
N TYR A 103 0.99 -8.54 -12.17
CA TYR A 103 1.00 -9.92 -12.69
C TYR A 103 0.31 -10.00 -14.04
N ARG A 104 0.69 -10.97 -14.88
CA ARG A 104 -0.02 -11.24 -16.15
C ARG A 104 -1.35 -11.94 -15.85
N LEU A 105 -2.46 -11.24 -16.06
CA LEU A 105 -3.83 -11.71 -15.78
C LEU A 105 -4.71 -11.67 -17.04
N ARG A 106 -5.80 -12.43 -17.06
CA ARG A 106 -6.75 -12.47 -18.17
C ARG A 106 -7.71 -11.27 -18.10
N PRO A 107 -8.14 -10.70 -19.23
CA PRO A 107 -9.15 -9.66 -19.22
C PRO A 107 -10.50 -10.18 -18.67
N SER A 108 -11.27 -9.29 -18.06
CA SER A 108 -12.66 -9.54 -17.67
C SER A 108 -13.56 -9.52 -18.91
N ARG A 109 -14.59 -10.38 -18.90
CA ARG A 109 -15.67 -10.36 -19.90
C ARG A 109 -16.91 -9.59 -19.40
N ASN A 110 -16.95 -9.27 -18.11
CA ASN A 110 -18.08 -8.65 -17.44
C ASN A 110 -17.62 -7.40 -16.69
N ALA A 111 -18.39 -6.33 -16.81
CA ALA A 111 -18.25 -5.13 -15.99
C ALA A 111 -19.05 -5.27 -14.69
N TYR A 112 -18.52 -4.73 -13.60
CA TYR A 112 -19.17 -4.73 -12.31
C TYR A 112 -19.05 -3.35 -11.67
N ASP A 113 -20.17 -2.74 -11.30
CA ASP A 113 -20.18 -1.37 -10.75
C ASP A 113 -19.51 -1.27 -9.39
N PHE A 114 -19.60 -2.32 -8.57
CA PHE A 114 -19.02 -2.37 -7.23
C PHE A 114 -18.11 -3.58 -7.05
N VAL A 115 -16.80 -3.32 -6.98
CA VAL A 115 -15.76 -4.36 -6.78
C VAL A 115 -14.97 -4.10 -5.52
N ILE A 116 -14.83 -5.13 -4.67
CA ILE A 116 -14.03 -5.10 -3.45
C ILE A 116 -12.78 -5.95 -3.64
N PHE A 117 -11.61 -5.32 -3.58
CA PHE A 117 -10.31 -6.00 -3.64
C PHE A 117 -9.92 -6.49 -2.25
N LEU A 118 -9.91 -7.81 -2.09
CA LEU A 118 -9.59 -8.47 -0.83
C LEU A 118 -8.08 -8.56 -0.60
N ALA A 119 -7.69 -8.56 0.68
CA ALA A 119 -6.31 -8.74 1.08
C ALA A 119 -5.78 -10.16 0.76
N GLY A 120 -4.46 -10.33 0.79
CA GLY A 120 -3.83 -11.64 0.62
C GLY A 120 -4.18 -12.60 1.76
N SER A 121 -4.20 -13.91 1.48
CA SER A 121 -4.62 -14.93 2.47
C SER A 121 -3.86 -14.90 3.79
N ASN A 122 -2.62 -14.41 3.81
CA ASN A 122 -1.80 -14.29 5.02
C ASN A 122 -2.37 -13.30 6.05
N ILE A 123 -3.11 -12.30 5.60
CA ILE A 123 -3.68 -11.25 6.47
C ILE A 123 -5.19 -11.11 6.33
N LEU A 124 -5.83 -11.82 5.39
CA LEU A 124 -7.25 -11.69 5.05
C LEU A 124 -8.17 -11.69 6.27
N GLY A 125 -8.13 -12.72 7.11
CA GLY A 125 -8.97 -12.78 8.32
C GLY A 125 -8.61 -11.75 9.40
N LYS A 126 -7.37 -11.28 9.38
CA LYS A 126 -6.87 -10.28 10.35
C LYS A 126 -7.41 -8.90 10.01
N VAL A 127 -7.20 -8.45 8.77
CA VAL A 127 -7.44 -7.05 8.38
C VAL A 127 -8.84 -6.78 7.86
N THR A 128 -9.55 -7.78 7.34
CA THR A 128 -10.86 -7.57 6.70
C THR A 128 -11.98 -7.47 7.74
N ASP A 129 -12.83 -6.46 7.58
CA ASP A 129 -14.09 -6.31 8.30
C ASP A 129 -15.19 -7.11 7.59
N TRP A 130 -15.40 -8.34 8.05
CA TRP A 130 -16.36 -9.26 7.42
C TRP A 130 -17.81 -8.79 7.51
N GLY A 131 -18.18 -8.03 8.54
CA GLY A 131 -19.53 -7.48 8.66
C GLY A 131 -19.82 -6.48 7.53
N LYS A 132 -18.84 -5.63 7.20
CA LYS A 132 -18.95 -4.75 6.03
C LYS A 132 -18.99 -5.52 4.72
N ILE A 133 -18.17 -6.57 4.58
CA ILE A 133 -18.17 -7.42 3.37
C ILE A 133 -19.55 -8.07 3.17
N ASP A 134 -20.12 -8.66 4.22
CA ASP A 134 -21.41 -9.33 4.18
C ASP A 134 -22.51 -8.35 3.72
N ASN A 135 -22.53 -7.15 4.30
CA ASN A 135 -23.47 -6.09 3.93
C ASN A 135 -23.28 -5.57 2.50
N ALA A 136 -22.03 -5.49 2.00
CA ALA A 136 -21.78 -5.01 0.65
C ALA A 136 -22.13 -6.07 -0.40
N VAL A 137 -21.83 -7.34 -0.13
CA VAL A 137 -22.21 -8.46 -1.01
C VAL A 137 -23.73 -8.58 -1.11
N SER A 138 -24.48 -8.39 -0.02
CA SER A 138 -25.95 -8.36 -0.07
C SER A 138 -26.50 -7.18 -0.89
N GLN A 139 -25.69 -6.15 -1.13
CA GLN A 139 -26.01 -5.00 -2.01
C GLN A 139 -25.47 -5.18 -3.43
N GLY A 140 -24.95 -6.36 -3.78
CA GLY A 140 -24.49 -6.69 -5.14
C GLY A 140 -22.98 -6.51 -5.37
N ALA A 141 -22.19 -6.19 -4.34
CA ALA A 141 -20.75 -6.07 -4.48
C ALA A 141 -20.10 -7.39 -4.92
N LYS A 142 -19.09 -7.30 -5.79
CA LYS A 142 -18.27 -8.43 -6.21
C LYS A 142 -16.93 -8.45 -5.48
N LEU A 143 -16.46 -9.63 -5.11
CA LEU A 143 -15.23 -9.84 -4.36
C LEU A 143 -14.11 -10.29 -5.30
N LYS A 144 -13.05 -9.48 -5.39
CA LYS A 144 -11.84 -9.80 -6.14
C LYS A 144 -10.73 -10.24 -5.20
N CYS A 145 -10.42 -11.53 -5.23
CA CYS A 145 -9.30 -12.10 -4.47
C CYS A 145 -7.93 -11.65 -5.01
N HIS A 146 -6.95 -11.51 -4.10
CA HIS A 146 -5.56 -11.28 -4.47
C HIS A 146 -5.01 -12.42 -5.36
N PRO A 147 -4.14 -12.15 -6.37
CA PRO A 147 -3.56 -13.19 -7.24
C PRO A 147 -2.72 -14.26 -6.53
N LEU A 148 -2.38 -14.07 -5.26
CA LEU A 148 -1.72 -15.07 -4.41
C LEU A 148 -2.62 -15.70 -3.35
N THR A 149 -3.94 -15.44 -3.39
CA THR A 149 -4.91 -16.07 -2.47
C THR A 149 -4.80 -17.60 -2.57
N SER A 150 -4.64 -18.27 -1.42
CA SER A 150 -4.53 -19.73 -1.36
C SER A 150 -5.81 -20.41 -1.85
N ALA A 151 -5.71 -21.63 -2.38
CA ALA A 151 -6.87 -22.38 -2.85
C ALA A 151 -7.91 -22.62 -1.74
N PRO A 152 -7.53 -23.00 -0.49
CA PRO A 152 -8.50 -23.16 0.58
C PRO A 152 -9.25 -21.87 0.93
N ALA A 153 -8.54 -20.73 0.99
CA ALA A 153 -9.18 -19.43 1.26
C ALA A 153 -10.13 -19.03 0.13
N TYR A 154 -9.75 -19.28 -1.12
CA TYR A 154 -10.62 -19.02 -2.28
C TYR A 154 -11.88 -19.89 -2.24
N GLN A 155 -11.74 -21.21 -2.00
CA GLN A 155 -12.86 -22.13 -1.90
C GLN A 155 -13.82 -21.76 -0.77
N HIS A 156 -13.28 -21.34 0.39
CA HIS A 156 -14.10 -20.85 1.50
C HIS A 156 -14.94 -19.63 1.10
N LEU A 157 -14.34 -18.65 0.40
CA LEU A 157 -15.06 -17.47 -0.09
C LEU A 157 -16.14 -17.84 -1.12
N VAL A 158 -15.83 -18.73 -2.06
CA VAL A 158 -16.81 -19.22 -3.05
C VAL A 158 -17.95 -19.96 -2.36
N HIS A 159 -17.66 -20.79 -1.36
CA HIS A 159 -18.69 -21.47 -0.58
C HIS A 159 -19.59 -20.49 0.18
N LYS A 160 -19.02 -19.42 0.76
CA LYS A 160 -19.78 -18.41 1.51
C LYS A 160 -20.59 -17.46 0.63
N TYR A 161 -20.03 -17.01 -0.49
CA TYR A 161 -20.58 -15.89 -1.28
C TYR A 161 -20.97 -16.25 -2.72
N GLY A 162 -20.72 -17.49 -3.17
CA GLY A 162 -21.08 -17.98 -4.50
C GLY A 162 -20.58 -17.07 -5.62
N ASP A 163 -21.51 -16.67 -6.49
CA ASP A 163 -21.26 -15.86 -7.69
C ASP A 163 -20.82 -14.41 -7.41
N ALA A 164 -20.77 -14.00 -6.14
CA ALA A 164 -20.15 -12.73 -5.79
C ALA A 164 -18.61 -12.79 -5.91
N VAL A 165 -18.00 -13.97 -5.88
CA VAL A 165 -16.54 -14.11 -5.94
C VAL A 165 -16.06 -14.16 -7.38
N ILE A 166 -15.26 -13.16 -7.78
CA ILE A 166 -14.63 -13.10 -9.10
C ILE A 166 -13.47 -14.09 -9.17
N GLU A 167 -13.36 -14.76 -10.31
CA GLU A 167 -12.23 -15.63 -10.64
C GLU A 167 -10.86 -14.97 -10.37
N LYS A 168 -9.98 -15.73 -9.72
CA LYS A 168 -8.66 -15.25 -9.29
C LYS A 168 -7.77 -14.78 -10.45
N LYS A 169 -7.91 -15.37 -11.64
CA LYS A 169 -7.10 -15.06 -12.83
C LYS A 169 -7.57 -13.85 -13.64
N ILE A 170 -8.70 -13.25 -13.29
CA ILE A 170 -9.19 -12.01 -13.92
C ILE A 170 -8.32 -10.82 -13.48
N SER A 171 -8.04 -9.92 -14.41
CA SER A 171 -7.30 -8.67 -14.20
C SER A 171 -7.96 -7.84 -13.10
N GLY A 172 -7.17 -7.41 -12.11
CA GLY A 172 -7.68 -6.48 -11.09
C GLY A 172 -7.83 -5.07 -11.65
N HIS A 173 -6.94 -4.68 -12.56
CA HIS A 173 -6.94 -3.35 -13.16
C HIS A 173 -8.13 -3.11 -14.07
N GLN A 174 -8.47 -4.06 -14.94
CA GLN A 174 -9.66 -3.89 -15.79
C GLN A 174 -10.93 -3.74 -14.96
N LEU A 175 -11.09 -4.56 -13.91
CA LEU A 175 -12.20 -4.43 -12.97
C LEU A 175 -12.21 -3.06 -12.29
N LEU A 176 -11.04 -2.53 -11.94
CA LEU A 176 -10.91 -1.19 -11.39
C LEU A 176 -11.31 -0.12 -12.41
N GLU A 177 -10.93 -0.21 -13.69
CA GLU A 177 -11.33 0.74 -14.73
C GLU A 177 -12.84 0.79 -14.91
N GLU A 178 -13.50 -0.36 -14.90
CA GLU A 178 -14.94 -0.48 -15.16
C GLU A 178 -15.80 -0.11 -13.93
N ALA A 179 -15.32 -0.39 -12.71
CA ALA A 179 -16.11 -0.16 -11.50
C ALA A 179 -16.31 1.33 -11.18
N ALA A 180 -17.53 1.72 -10.80
CA ALA A 180 -17.83 3.04 -10.25
C ALA A 180 -17.43 3.14 -8.76
N ILE A 181 -17.56 2.03 -8.03
CA ILE A 181 -17.31 1.90 -6.60
C ILE A 181 -16.24 0.83 -6.36
N VAL A 182 -15.22 1.21 -5.60
CA VAL A 182 -14.10 0.33 -5.27
C VAL A 182 -13.99 0.16 -3.75
N GLY A 183 -14.00 -1.09 -3.30
CA GLY A 183 -13.69 -1.45 -1.92
C GLY A 183 -12.25 -1.92 -1.78
N CYS A 184 -11.58 -1.55 -0.69
CA CYS A 184 -10.26 -2.08 -0.36
C CYS A 184 -9.99 -2.11 1.15
N CYS A 185 -9.01 -2.90 1.55
CA CYS A 185 -8.40 -2.81 2.88
C CYS A 185 -7.17 -1.88 2.85
N ASP A 186 -6.77 -1.36 4.02
CA ASP A 186 -5.67 -0.39 4.15
C ASP A 186 -4.27 -0.95 3.79
N ASN A 187 -4.18 -2.23 3.44
CA ASN A 187 -2.95 -2.87 2.94
C ASN A 187 -2.85 -2.84 1.40
N SER A 188 -3.87 -2.34 0.69
CA SER A 188 -3.94 -2.37 -0.77
C SER A 188 -3.70 -1.00 -1.38
N GLU A 189 -3.00 -0.98 -2.51
CA GLU A 189 -2.74 0.24 -3.30
C GLU A 189 -3.93 0.58 -4.21
N MET A 190 -4.82 -0.40 -4.44
CA MET A 190 -5.95 -0.29 -5.36
C MET A 190 -6.90 0.85 -4.98
N GLY A 191 -7.06 1.15 -3.69
CA GLY A 191 -7.88 2.29 -3.26
C GLY A 191 -7.27 3.64 -3.63
N LEU A 192 -5.94 3.77 -3.62
CA LEU A 192 -5.25 4.99 -4.06
C LEU A 192 -5.39 5.18 -5.57
N ALA A 193 -5.23 4.10 -6.33
CA ALA A 193 -5.46 4.07 -7.77
C ALA A 193 -6.91 4.45 -8.13
N ALA A 194 -7.89 3.85 -7.47
CA ALA A 194 -9.29 4.14 -7.69
C ALA A 194 -9.63 5.60 -7.37
N LEU A 195 -9.13 6.10 -6.24
CA LEU A 195 -9.30 7.51 -5.85
C LEU A 195 -8.74 8.47 -6.90
N SER A 196 -7.56 8.14 -7.48
CA SER A 196 -6.94 8.95 -8.52
C SER A 196 -7.75 9.05 -9.80
N LYS A 197 -8.58 8.04 -10.07
CA LYS A 197 -9.47 7.94 -11.24
C LYS A 197 -10.86 8.53 -11.00
N GLY A 198 -11.08 9.18 -9.85
CA GLY A 198 -12.39 9.77 -9.55
C GLY A 198 -13.45 8.78 -9.08
N LYS A 199 -13.08 7.55 -8.72
CA LYS A 199 -14.03 6.52 -8.27
C LYS A 199 -14.40 6.73 -6.80
N THR A 200 -15.57 6.23 -6.41
CA THR A 200 -15.95 6.18 -5.00
C THR A 200 -15.19 5.05 -4.32
N VAL A 201 -14.49 5.35 -3.21
CA VAL A 201 -13.67 4.36 -2.50
C VAL A 201 -14.17 4.14 -1.08
N TYR A 202 -14.43 2.88 -0.72
CA TYR A 202 -14.81 2.47 0.62
C TYR A 202 -13.74 1.58 1.27
N ARG A 203 -13.53 1.79 2.57
CA ARG A 203 -12.59 1.01 3.39
C ARG A 203 -13.30 -0.17 4.07
N PHE A 204 -12.85 -1.37 3.72
CA PHE A 204 -13.31 -2.66 4.24
C PHE A 204 -12.30 -3.29 5.22
N GLY A 205 -11.30 -2.53 5.65
CA GLY A 205 -10.40 -2.93 6.72
C GLY A 205 -11.00 -2.65 8.11
N LYS A 206 -10.60 -3.43 9.11
CA LYS A 206 -10.85 -3.13 10.53
C LYS A 206 -10.09 -1.87 10.93
N ALA A 207 -10.69 -1.01 11.77
CA ALA A 207 -10.14 0.31 12.09
C ALA A 207 -8.94 0.26 13.04
N ASP A 208 -8.91 -0.74 13.91
CA ASP A 208 -7.89 -1.01 14.93
C ASP A 208 -6.66 -1.72 14.36
N GLU A 209 -6.76 -2.28 13.15
CA GLU A 209 -5.62 -2.91 12.47
C GLU A 209 -4.78 -1.88 11.73
N TRP A 210 -3.53 -1.73 12.15
CA TRP A 210 -2.52 -1.07 11.32
C TRP A 210 -2.23 -1.94 10.10
N CYS A 211 -1.88 -1.33 8.97
CA CYS A 211 -1.49 -1.98 7.71
C CYS A 211 -0.40 -1.14 7.04
N THR A 212 0.18 -1.65 5.95
CA THR A 212 1.23 -0.96 5.18
C THR A 212 0.83 0.48 4.86
N TYR A 213 -0.37 0.72 4.33
CA TYR A 213 -0.81 2.04 3.87
C TYR A 213 -1.79 2.73 4.85
N SER A 214 -1.93 2.26 6.10
CA SER A 214 -2.87 2.84 7.06
C SER A 214 -2.64 4.33 7.31
N ALA A 215 -1.39 4.78 7.39
CA ALA A 215 -1.08 6.20 7.54
C ALA A 215 -1.68 7.03 6.40
N ILE A 216 -1.56 6.53 5.16
CA ILE A 216 -2.09 7.19 3.96
C ILE A 216 -3.62 7.21 4.03
N TYR A 217 -4.27 6.05 4.19
CA TYR A 217 -5.74 5.98 4.21
C TYR A 217 -6.36 6.80 5.34
N ARG A 218 -5.78 6.80 6.53
CA ARG A 218 -6.23 7.63 7.66
C ARG A 218 -6.08 9.12 7.35
N ALA A 219 -4.98 9.53 6.72
CA ALA A 219 -4.77 10.92 6.35
C ALA A 219 -5.73 11.36 5.22
N LEU A 220 -6.09 10.47 4.29
CA LEU A 220 -7.05 10.76 3.23
C LEU A 220 -8.50 10.88 3.72
N ASP A 221 -8.83 10.23 4.83
CA ASP A 221 -10.18 10.16 5.38
C ASP A 221 -10.65 11.53 5.92
N VAL A 222 -11.73 12.03 5.35
CA VAL A 222 -12.46 13.22 5.77
C VAL A 222 -13.92 12.81 6.01
N LYS A 223 -14.27 12.62 7.29
CA LYS A 223 -15.64 12.24 7.70
C LYS A 223 -16.16 10.96 7.00
N GLY A 224 -15.30 9.96 6.83
CA GLY A 224 -15.63 8.67 6.23
C GLY A 224 -15.46 8.60 4.71
N GLN A 225 -14.98 9.67 4.07
CA GLN A 225 -14.74 9.71 2.62
C GLN A 225 -13.28 10.05 2.31
N LEU A 226 -12.69 9.37 1.33
CA LEU A 226 -11.32 9.64 0.91
C LEU A 226 -11.24 10.89 0.03
N SER A 227 -10.30 11.79 0.32
CA SER A 227 -10.15 13.06 -0.38
C SER A 227 -9.04 13.05 -1.43
N GLN A 228 -9.39 13.29 -2.70
CA GLN A 228 -8.40 13.49 -3.77
C GLN A 228 -7.47 14.69 -3.50
N LYS A 229 -8.03 15.79 -2.97
CA LYS A 229 -7.26 16.98 -2.60
C LYS A 229 -6.15 16.63 -1.60
N ARG A 230 -6.47 15.80 -0.60
CA ARG A 230 -5.48 15.33 0.37
C ARG A 230 -4.43 14.42 -0.26
N LEU A 231 -4.80 13.54 -1.20
CA LEU A 231 -3.82 12.72 -1.91
C LEU A 231 -2.85 13.60 -2.73
N LYS A 232 -3.36 14.59 -3.44
CA LYS A 232 -2.53 15.57 -4.17
C LYS A 232 -1.61 16.35 -3.22
N ALA A 233 -2.09 16.74 -2.04
CA ALA A 233 -1.29 17.41 -1.02
C ALA A 233 -0.16 16.49 -0.51
N ILE A 234 -0.46 15.22 -0.22
CA ILE A 234 0.56 14.22 0.18
C ILE A 234 1.63 14.08 -0.91
N LEU A 235 1.23 13.95 -2.17
CA LEU A 235 2.16 13.83 -3.31
C LEU A 235 2.97 15.11 -3.55
N SER A 236 2.47 16.26 -3.08
CA SER A 236 3.18 17.55 -3.12
C SER A 236 4.22 17.68 -2.00
N ASN A 237 4.06 16.93 -0.91
CA ASN A 237 4.90 17.04 0.27
C ASN A 237 6.13 16.14 0.16
N LYS A 238 7.32 16.73 0.20
CA LYS A 238 8.60 16.00 0.08
C LYS A 238 8.91 15.09 1.27
N CYS A 239 8.29 15.34 2.43
CA CYS A 239 8.48 14.56 3.65
C CYS A 239 7.43 13.44 3.83
N SER A 240 6.46 13.31 2.93
CA SER A 240 5.40 12.28 3.00
C SER A 240 5.94 10.84 2.98
N GLY A 241 7.14 10.65 2.45
CA GLY A 241 7.72 9.34 2.20
C GLY A 241 7.24 8.69 0.90
N LEU A 242 6.39 9.36 0.11
CA LEU A 242 6.09 8.97 -1.26
C LEU A 242 7.13 9.58 -2.21
N ILE A 243 8.09 8.76 -2.63
CA ILE A 243 9.22 9.18 -3.45
C ILE A 243 9.02 8.63 -4.87
N PRO A 244 8.74 9.48 -5.88
CA PRO A 244 8.52 9.02 -7.24
C PRO A 244 9.85 8.57 -7.88
N ALA A 245 9.79 7.53 -8.71
CA ALA A 245 10.96 6.96 -9.38
C ALA A 245 11.63 7.95 -10.35
N ASN A 246 10.84 8.83 -10.99
CA ASN A 246 11.30 9.84 -11.93
C ASN A 246 11.66 11.19 -11.28
N VAL A 247 11.96 11.23 -9.98
CA VAL A 247 12.31 12.46 -9.28
C VAL A 247 13.69 12.98 -9.73
N GLY A 248 13.81 14.29 -10.01
CA GLY A 248 15.06 14.87 -10.53
C GLY A 248 16.24 14.89 -9.53
N LYS A 249 15.96 14.81 -8.23
CA LYS A 249 16.97 14.75 -7.15
C LYS A 249 16.60 13.65 -6.14
N PRO A 250 16.81 12.36 -6.48
CA PRO A 250 16.33 11.24 -5.68
C PRO A 250 17.00 11.17 -4.31
N HIS A 251 18.31 11.37 -4.25
CA HIS A 251 19.04 11.41 -2.99
C HIS A 251 18.48 12.48 -2.04
N ASP A 252 18.34 13.73 -2.49
CA ASP A 252 17.82 14.82 -1.65
C ASP A 252 16.40 14.52 -1.14
N ARG A 253 15.55 13.91 -1.97
CA ARG A 253 14.18 13.54 -1.58
C ARG A 253 14.18 12.46 -0.50
N VAL A 254 15.03 11.44 -0.66
CA VAL A 254 15.22 10.39 0.34
C VAL A 254 15.73 11.00 1.65
N MET A 255 16.75 11.86 1.56
CA MET A 255 17.36 12.46 2.74
C MET A 255 16.43 13.39 3.51
N GLN A 256 15.62 14.20 2.81
CA GLN A 256 14.60 15.05 3.45
C GLN A 256 13.61 14.24 4.28
N PHE A 257 13.23 13.04 3.83
CA PHE A 257 12.38 12.17 4.62
C PHE A 257 13.03 11.79 5.93
N PHE A 258 14.33 11.45 5.96
CA PHE A 258 15.01 11.06 7.19
C PHE A 258 15.27 12.25 8.12
N TYR A 259 15.64 13.40 7.56
CA TYR A 259 15.93 14.61 8.32
C TYR A 259 14.72 15.14 9.09
N GLN A 260 13.48 14.87 8.64
CA GLN A 260 12.28 15.25 9.40
C GLN A 260 12.21 14.59 10.79
N TYR A 261 12.98 13.52 11.01
CA TYR A 261 13.03 12.77 12.25
C TYR A 261 14.30 13.06 13.07
N GLU A 262 15.10 14.06 12.70
CA GLU A 262 16.16 14.56 13.58
C GLU A 262 15.57 15.05 14.90
N GLY A 263 16.23 14.71 16.01
CA GLY A 263 15.76 15.02 17.37
C GLY A 263 14.81 13.99 18.00
N TYR A 264 14.29 13.03 17.24
CA TYR A 264 13.54 11.91 17.82
C TYR A 264 14.49 10.86 18.41
N GLU A 265 14.08 10.23 19.51
CA GLU A 265 14.83 9.13 20.10
C GLU A 265 14.81 7.92 19.16
N HIS A 266 15.98 7.52 18.67
CA HIS A 266 16.17 6.32 17.86
C HIS A 266 16.62 5.17 18.76
N VAL A 267 15.91 4.05 18.73
CA VAL A 267 16.21 2.86 19.53
C VAL A 267 16.26 1.66 18.61
N ALA A 268 17.45 1.28 18.17
CA ALA A 268 17.60 0.06 17.39
C ALA A 268 17.05 -1.14 18.20
N PRO A 269 16.15 -1.95 17.64
CA PRO A 269 15.52 -3.02 18.38
C PRO A 269 16.57 -4.09 18.74
N LYS A 270 16.69 -4.40 20.03
CA LYS A 270 17.55 -5.49 20.53
C LYS A 270 16.95 -6.82 20.03
N ASN A 271 17.75 -7.63 19.33
CA ASN A 271 17.45 -9.03 18.95
C ASN A 271 16.25 -9.28 18.01
N PHE A 272 16.30 -8.74 16.78
CA PHE A 272 15.60 -9.39 15.65
C PHE A 272 16.50 -10.41 14.90
N GLY A 273 17.79 -10.49 15.23
CA GLY A 273 18.79 -11.29 14.50
C GLY A 273 18.51 -12.79 14.42
N ASP A 274 17.94 -13.38 15.47
CA ASP A 274 17.85 -14.85 15.57
C ASP A 274 16.50 -15.45 15.12
N ARG A 275 15.55 -14.60 14.70
CA ARG A 275 14.28 -15.05 14.08
C ARG A 275 14.18 -14.74 12.59
N VAL A 276 15.18 -14.08 12.02
CA VAL A 276 15.26 -13.76 10.59
C VAL A 276 16.10 -14.83 9.91
N GLN A 277 15.46 -15.95 9.59
CA GLN A 277 16.01 -16.88 8.61
C GLN A 277 16.16 -16.10 7.30
N GLN A 278 17.40 -15.81 6.93
CA GLN A 278 17.78 -15.20 5.67
C GLN A 278 17.11 -15.99 4.53
N ALA A 279 16.09 -15.40 3.92
CA ALA A 279 15.69 -15.81 2.58
C ALA A 279 16.87 -15.44 1.68
N ARG A 280 17.69 -16.46 1.37
CA ARG A 280 18.77 -16.36 0.38
C ARG A 280 18.21 -15.69 -0.87
N ILE A 281 18.74 -14.51 -1.18
CA ILE A 281 18.55 -13.86 -2.46
C ILE A 281 19.15 -14.81 -3.50
N ALA A 282 18.29 -15.47 -4.27
CA ALA A 282 18.73 -16.15 -5.48
C ALA A 282 19.06 -15.06 -6.50
N ASN A 283 20.36 -14.80 -6.68
CA ASN A 283 20.87 -14.07 -7.83
C ASN A 283 20.55 -14.90 -9.09
N HIS A 284 19.73 -14.36 -9.99
CA HIS A 284 19.82 -14.56 -11.44
C HIS A 284 19.14 -13.40 -12.17
#